data_AF-A0A1V5N8M6-F1
#
_entry.id   AF-A0A1V5N8M6-F1
#
_cell.length_a   1.000
_cell.length_b   1.000
_cell.length_c   1.000
_cell.angle_alpha   90.00
_cell.angle_beta   90.00
_cell.angle_gamma   90.00
#
_symmetry.space_group_name_H-M   'P 1'
#
loop_
_entity.id
_entity.type
_entity.pdbx_description
1 polymer ?
#
loop_
_entity_poly.entity_id
_entity_poly.type
_entity_poly.pdbx_seq_one_letter_code
_entity_poly.pdbx_strand_id
1 'polypeptide(L)'
;MSLPRFYYSPITRGQVEMTGPEAHHMLHVMRMKEGDWVELFDGEGVLGRAVIRQVGSRKALLEVEEVAIRQQRAVGRIIIAASVAKGERFDWLIGKCTELGVDRICPVVFERTVKLAKGGNIVQRYMNLAIAAAKQCERVFLPQIDEPLGLPQSLAKLKEEYPGTEIFFGGLSEKSKPILEEKIDGQKDFIAFIGPEGGLTAEEEALLRQTGGREVRLSDTILRIETAAVSFAAILAAGRLTK
;
A
#
# COMPACT_ATOMS: atom_id res chain seq x y z
N MET A 1 -1.57 -20.95 -18.10
CA MET A 1 -2.28 -19.70 -17.75
C MET A 1 -2.35 -19.66 -16.23
N SER A 2 -2.07 -18.51 -15.61
CA SER A 2 -2.29 -18.33 -14.17
C SER A 2 -3.79 -18.40 -13.86
N LEU A 3 -4.14 -18.90 -12.67
CA LEU A 3 -5.52 -18.96 -12.22
C LEU A 3 -6.04 -17.54 -11.91
N PRO A 4 -7.33 -17.22 -12.16
CA PRO A 4 -7.92 -15.99 -11.67
C PRO A 4 -7.77 -15.88 -10.14
N ARG A 5 -7.31 -14.73 -9.65
CA ARG A 5 -7.10 -14.46 -8.23
C ARG A 5 -8.27 -13.74 -7.58
N PHE A 6 -8.63 -14.16 -6.36
CA PHE A 6 -9.64 -13.52 -5.53
C PHE A 6 -9.14 -13.34 -4.10
N TYR A 7 -9.54 -12.23 -3.48
CA TYR A 7 -9.22 -11.98 -2.08
C TYR A 7 -10.19 -12.74 -1.16
N TYR A 8 -9.66 -13.48 -0.19
CA TYR A 8 -10.45 -14.14 0.84
C TYR A 8 -9.59 -14.31 2.08
N SER A 9 -10.08 -13.89 3.24
CA SER A 9 -9.34 -13.98 4.50
C SER A 9 -10.29 -14.31 5.66
N PRO A 10 -9.95 -15.24 6.56
CA PRO A 10 -8.77 -16.11 6.52
C PRO A 10 -8.92 -17.26 5.49
N ILE A 11 -7.80 -17.81 5.01
CA ILE A 11 -7.80 -19.01 4.15
C ILE A 11 -7.51 -20.26 4.98
N THR A 12 -8.44 -21.22 4.94
CA THR A 12 -8.29 -22.56 5.54
C THR A 12 -8.71 -23.62 4.54
N ARG A 13 -8.20 -24.86 4.69
CA ARG A 13 -8.69 -26.00 3.90
C ARG A 13 -10.18 -26.25 4.16
N GLY A 14 -10.87 -26.74 3.14
CA GLY A 14 -12.30 -27.07 3.20
C GLY A 14 -13.19 -26.06 2.48
N GLN A 15 -14.49 -26.11 2.79
CA GLN A 15 -15.48 -25.25 2.16
C GLN A 15 -15.41 -23.81 2.65
N VAL A 16 -15.45 -22.87 1.71
CA VAL A 16 -15.54 -21.43 1.97
C VAL A 16 -16.64 -20.80 1.11
N GLU A 17 -17.30 -19.77 1.64
CA GLU A 17 -18.35 -19.05 0.93
C GLU A 17 -17.84 -17.68 0.47
N MET A 18 -17.70 -17.53 -0.84
CA MET A 18 -17.36 -16.24 -1.45
C MET A 18 -18.61 -15.38 -1.57
N THR A 19 -18.56 -14.16 -1.01
CA THR A 19 -19.66 -13.19 -1.03
C THR A 19 -19.17 -11.78 -1.41
N GLY A 20 -20.08 -10.81 -1.48
CA GLY A 20 -19.73 -9.39 -1.63
C GLY A 20 -19.05 -9.05 -2.96
N PRO A 21 -18.12 -8.08 -2.97
CA PRO A 21 -17.45 -7.62 -4.19
C PRO A 21 -16.71 -8.72 -4.95
N GLU A 22 -16.05 -9.65 -4.24
CA GLU A 22 -15.29 -10.73 -4.87
C GLU A 22 -16.22 -11.78 -5.52
N ALA A 23 -17.36 -12.09 -4.90
CA ALA A 23 -18.39 -12.92 -5.54
C ALA A 23 -18.97 -12.24 -6.79
N HIS A 24 -19.25 -10.94 -6.72
CA HIS A 24 -19.74 -10.20 -7.89
C HIS A 24 -18.73 -10.24 -9.05
N HIS A 25 -17.44 -10.00 -8.74
CA HIS A 25 -16.37 -10.09 -9.72
C HIS A 25 -16.27 -11.50 -10.32
N MET A 26 -16.36 -12.54 -9.50
CA MET A 26 -16.30 -13.95 -9.94
C MET A 26 -17.46 -14.31 -10.87
N LEU A 27 -18.68 -13.95 -10.49
CA LEU A 27 -19.90 -14.45 -11.11
C LEU A 27 -20.37 -13.61 -12.29
N HIS A 28 -20.27 -12.28 -12.20
CA HIS A 28 -20.87 -11.37 -13.18
C HIS A 28 -19.85 -10.77 -14.13
N VAL A 29 -18.63 -10.51 -13.65
CA VAL A 29 -17.55 -9.96 -14.46
C VAL A 29 -16.77 -11.07 -15.16
N MET A 30 -16.25 -12.03 -14.39
CA MET A 30 -15.48 -13.16 -14.90
C MET A 30 -16.36 -14.31 -15.41
N ARG A 31 -17.64 -14.36 -15.01
CA ARG A 31 -18.63 -15.37 -15.43
C ARG A 31 -18.15 -16.81 -15.20
N MET A 32 -17.46 -17.03 -14.08
CA MET A 32 -16.93 -18.33 -13.69
C MET A 32 -18.06 -19.32 -13.36
N LYS A 33 -17.79 -20.61 -13.54
CA LYS A 33 -18.75 -21.71 -13.42
C LYS A 33 -18.27 -22.75 -12.41
N GLU A 34 -19.19 -23.62 -12.00
CA GLU A 34 -18.83 -24.83 -11.25
C GLU A 34 -17.77 -25.64 -11.99
N GLY A 35 -16.76 -26.10 -11.25
CA GLY A 35 -15.58 -26.78 -11.79
C GLY A 35 -14.41 -25.87 -12.15
N ASP A 36 -14.61 -24.54 -12.25
CA ASP A 36 -13.50 -23.62 -12.50
C ASP A 36 -12.57 -23.51 -11.27
N TRP A 37 -11.28 -23.35 -11.54
CA TRP A 37 -10.25 -23.19 -10.53
C TRP A 37 -9.89 -21.72 -10.31
N VAL A 38 -9.64 -21.37 -9.04
CA VAL A 38 -9.20 -20.03 -8.61
C VAL A 38 -8.03 -20.12 -7.65
N GLU A 39 -7.26 -19.04 -7.59
CA GLU A 39 -6.31 -18.80 -6.50
C GLU A 39 -6.91 -17.80 -5.52
N LEU A 40 -6.90 -18.12 -4.24
CA LEU A 40 -7.26 -17.25 -3.14
C LEU A 40 -5.98 -16.67 -2.53
N PHE A 41 -6.02 -15.41 -2.11
CA PHE A 41 -4.98 -14.81 -1.28
C PHE A 41 -5.61 -14.03 -0.13
N ASP A 42 -4.99 -14.08 1.05
CA ASP A 42 -5.54 -13.49 2.28
C ASP A 42 -4.97 -12.11 2.62
N GLY A 43 -3.98 -11.65 1.86
CA GLY A 43 -3.28 -10.39 2.14
C GLY A 43 -2.23 -10.47 3.25
N GLU A 44 -2.05 -11.63 3.88
CA GLU A 44 -1.18 -11.86 5.04
C GLU A 44 -0.15 -12.98 4.79
N GLY A 45 0.02 -13.38 3.52
CA GLY A 45 1.04 -14.36 3.11
C GLY A 45 0.49 -15.74 2.77
N VAL A 46 -0.81 -15.99 2.93
CA VAL A 46 -1.42 -17.29 2.62
C VAL A 46 -2.06 -17.26 1.24
N LEU A 47 -1.78 -18.31 0.47
CA LEU A 47 -2.44 -18.62 -0.78
C LEU A 47 -3.28 -19.89 -0.62
N GLY A 48 -4.42 -19.92 -1.29
CA GLY A 48 -5.29 -21.08 -1.37
C GLY A 48 -5.56 -21.44 -2.82
N ARG A 49 -5.53 -22.73 -3.16
CA ARG A 49 -6.04 -23.20 -4.44
C ARG A 49 -7.42 -23.79 -4.22
N ALA A 50 -8.42 -23.25 -4.92
CA ALA A 50 -9.80 -23.64 -4.72
C ALA A 50 -10.53 -23.92 -6.04
N VAL A 51 -11.54 -24.78 -5.97
CA VAL A 51 -12.45 -25.08 -7.08
C VAL A 51 -13.85 -24.63 -6.73
N ILE A 52 -14.55 -24.04 -7.69
CA ILE A 52 -15.95 -23.63 -7.52
C ILE A 52 -16.82 -24.89 -7.47
N ARG A 53 -17.49 -25.13 -6.34
CA ARG A 53 -18.41 -26.26 -6.16
C ARG A 53 -19.86 -25.89 -6.43
N GLN A 54 -20.24 -24.65 -6.15
CA GLN A 54 -21.60 -24.19 -6.43
C GLN A 54 -21.61 -22.71 -6.81
N VAL A 55 -22.41 -22.37 -7.82
CA VAL A 55 -22.66 -20.98 -8.21
C VAL A 55 -24.11 -20.58 -7.87
N GLY A 56 -24.25 -19.52 -7.07
CA GLY A 56 -25.52 -18.83 -6.84
C GLY A 56 -25.58 -17.48 -7.54
N SER A 57 -26.66 -16.72 -7.36
CA SER A 57 -26.82 -15.39 -7.97
C SER A 57 -25.94 -14.30 -7.34
N ARG A 58 -25.58 -14.45 -6.05
CA ARG A 58 -24.80 -13.47 -5.27
C ARG A 58 -23.63 -14.06 -4.48
N LYS A 59 -23.46 -15.37 -4.51
CA LYS A 59 -22.45 -16.10 -3.74
C LYS A 59 -21.98 -17.34 -4.48
N ALA A 60 -20.77 -17.79 -4.17
CA ALA A 60 -20.20 -19.03 -4.68
C ALA A 60 -19.65 -19.86 -3.53
N LEU A 61 -19.85 -21.16 -3.56
CA LEU A 61 -19.19 -22.09 -2.65
C LEU A 61 -17.93 -22.62 -3.31
N LEU A 62 -16.80 -22.49 -2.62
CA LEU A 62 -15.50 -22.95 -3.07
C LEU A 62 -15.02 -24.07 -2.14
N GLU A 63 -14.32 -25.04 -2.70
CA GLU A 63 -13.55 -26.03 -1.93
C GLU A 63 -12.07 -25.68 -2.01
N VAL A 64 -11.45 -25.32 -0.89
CA VAL A 64 -10.01 -25.04 -0.79
C VAL A 64 -9.27 -26.36 -0.59
N GLU A 65 -8.60 -26.84 -1.64
CA GLU A 65 -7.90 -28.13 -1.63
C GLU A 65 -6.43 -27.99 -1.17
N GLU A 66 -5.80 -26.87 -1.49
CA GLU A 66 -4.41 -26.58 -1.13
C GLU A 66 -4.31 -25.25 -0.40
N VAL A 67 -3.50 -25.21 0.65
CA VAL A 67 -3.13 -23.98 1.35
C VAL A 67 -1.62 -23.93 1.38
N ALA A 68 -1.05 -22.83 0.87
CA ALA A 68 0.37 -22.58 0.84
C ALA A 68 0.65 -21.28 1.57
N ILE A 69 1.48 -21.34 2.61
CA ILE A 69 1.98 -20.16 3.30
C ILE A 69 3.22 -19.70 2.54
N ARG A 70 3.10 -18.59 1.79
CA ARG A 70 4.29 -17.92 1.22
C ARG A 70 5.01 -17.16 2.33
N GLN A 71 6.33 -17.04 2.15
CA GLN A 71 7.34 -16.62 3.13
C GLN A 71 6.98 -15.41 4.01
N GLN A 72 7.70 -15.26 5.13
CA GLN A 72 7.66 -14.09 6.00
C GLN A 72 7.78 -12.79 5.19
N ARG A 73 7.04 -11.76 5.64
CA ARG A 73 7.12 -10.40 5.06
C ARG A 73 8.59 -9.97 5.01
N ALA A 74 9.01 -9.43 3.87
CA ALA A 74 10.40 -9.05 3.68
C ALA A 74 10.84 -8.04 4.75
N VAL A 75 12.10 -8.16 5.17
CA VAL A 75 12.78 -7.10 5.93
C VAL A 75 12.95 -5.86 5.05
N GLY A 76 13.13 -4.71 5.69
CA GLY A 76 13.32 -3.44 5.01
C GLY A 76 12.01 -2.83 4.50
N ARG A 77 11.01 -2.70 5.37
CA ARG A 77 9.66 -2.22 5.07
C ARG A 77 9.66 -0.81 4.46
N ILE A 78 8.73 -0.55 3.54
CA ILE A 78 8.57 0.75 2.91
C ILE A 78 7.22 1.29 3.36
N ILE A 79 7.27 2.41 4.07
CA ILE A 79 6.10 3.15 4.53
C ILE A 79 6.04 4.46 3.74
N ILE A 80 4.89 4.71 3.10
CA ILE A 80 4.61 5.96 2.41
C ILE A 80 3.61 6.77 3.23
N ALA A 81 4.07 7.89 3.79
CA ALA A 81 3.27 8.83 4.54
C ALA A 81 3.02 10.08 3.68
N ALA A 82 1.88 10.12 2.99
CA ALA A 82 1.62 11.11 1.96
C ALA A 82 0.43 12.01 2.30
N SER A 83 0.56 13.30 1.96
CA SER A 83 -0.55 14.24 2.01
C SER A 83 -1.69 13.75 1.14
N VAL A 84 -2.94 13.93 1.58
CA VAL A 84 -4.07 13.50 0.77
C VAL A 84 -4.22 14.40 -0.45
N ALA A 85 -4.36 13.79 -1.62
CA ALA A 85 -4.55 14.50 -2.89
C ALA A 85 -6.04 14.63 -3.24
N LYS A 86 -6.42 15.68 -3.98
CA LYS A 86 -7.80 15.84 -4.47
C LYS A 86 -8.15 14.80 -5.53
N GLY A 87 -9.39 14.33 -5.50
CA GLY A 87 -9.97 13.46 -6.53
C GLY A 87 -9.38 12.06 -6.50
N GLU A 88 -9.30 11.43 -7.67
CA GLU A 88 -8.82 10.04 -7.83
C GLU A 88 -7.30 9.90 -7.77
N ARG A 89 -6.57 11.00 -7.52
CA ARG A 89 -5.10 10.98 -7.50
C ARG A 89 -4.55 10.14 -6.35
N PHE A 90 -5.20 10.20 -5.19
CA PHE A 90 -4.79 9.37 -4.06
C PHE A 90 -5.18 7.90 -4.29
N ASP A 91 -6.32 7.63 -4.93
CA ASP A 91 -6.70 6.28 -5.35
C ASP A 91 -5.65 5.66 -6.28
N TRP A 92 -5.16 6.44 -7.24
CA TRP A 92 -4.08 6.01 -8.14
C TRP A 92 -2.78 5.72 -7.37
N LEU A 93 -2.41 6.58 -6.41
CA LEU A 93 -1.28 6.35 -5.51
C LEU A 93 -1.41 5.02 -4.77
N ILE A 94 -2.59 4.70 -4.20
CA ILE A 94 -2.82 3.43 -3.50
C ILE A 94 -2.49 2.23 -4.39
N GLY A 95 -3.02 2.21 -5.61
CA GLY A 95 -2.76 1.13 -6.56
C GLY A 95 -1.27 0.98 -6.87
N LYS A 96 -0.60 2.10 -7.21
CA LYS A 96 0.81 2.09 -7.61
C LYS A 96 1.77 1.78 -6.47
N CYS A 97 1.52 2.30 -5.28
CA CYS A 97 2.29 1.90 -4.10
C CYS A 97 2.10 0.42 -3.76
N THR A 98 0.88 -0.12 -3.95
CA THR A 98 0.64 -1.56 -3.77
C THR A 98 1.43 -2.39 -4.78
N GLU A 99 1.41 -2.01 -6.06
CA GLU A 99 2.22 -2.64 -7.13
C GLU A 99 3.72 -2.60 -6.81
N LEU A 100 4.22 -1.49 -6.27
CA LEU A 100 5.64 -1.27 -5.96
C LEU A 100 6.13 -1.88 -4.64
N GLY A 101 5.32 -2.70 -3.96
CA GLY A 101 5.80 -3.39 -2.76
C GLY A 101 5.77 -2.55 -1.48
N VAL A 102 5.09 -1.39 -1.46
CA VAL A 102 4.90 -0.57 -0.23
C VAL A 102 4.13 -1.37 0.82
N ASP A 103 4.60 -1.42 2.06
CA ASP A 103 4.01 -2.24 3.14
C ASP A 103 2.96 -1.51 3.97
N ARG A 104 3.02 -0.18 3.96
CA ARG A 104 2.05 0.66 4.65
C ARG A 104 1.89 1.99 3.95
N ILE A 105 0.65 2.44 3.83
CA ILE A 105 0.30 3.74 3.28
C ILE A 105 -0.45 4.52 4.36
N CYS A 106 0.12 5.66 4.74
CA CYS A 106 -0.42 6.55 5.76
C CYS A 106 -0.89 7.84 5.09
N PRO A 107 -2.21 8.06 4.98
CA PRO A 107 -2.73 9.37 4.63
C PRO A 107 -2.41 10.36 5.76
N VAL A 108 -1.71 11.45 5.46
CA VAL A 108 -1.31 12.45 6.47
C VAL A 108 -1.96 13.80 6.17
N VAL A 109 -2.49 14.43 7.22
CA VAL A 109 -3.06 15.77 7.18
C VAL A 109 -2.00 16.75 7.70
N PHE A 110 -1.25 17.33 6.76
CA PHE A 110 -0.38 18.49 6.96
C PHE A 110 -1.19 19.79 7.01
N GLU A 111 -0.58 20.87 7.49
CA GLU A 111 -1.19 22.19 7.62
C GLU A 111 -1.79 22.69 6.31
N ARG A 112 -1.08 22.48 5.19
CA ARG A 112 -1.50 22.90 3.84
C ARG A 112 -2.22 21.80 3.05
N THR A 113 -2.67 20.73 3.72
CA THR A 113 -3.40 19.65 3.06
C THR A 113 -4.78 20.12 2.62
N VAL A 114 -5.18 19.68 1.43
CA VAL A 114 -6.52 19.95 0.91
C VAL A 114 -7.58 19.32 1.83
N LYS A 115 -8.73 19.98 1.98
CA LYS A 115 -9.80 19.44 2.82
C LYS A 115 -10.25 18.07 2.31
N LEU A 116 -10.23 17.10 3.22
CA LEU A 116 -10.82 15.78 3.01
C LEU A 116 -12.34 15.92 2.81
N ALA A 117 -12.88 15.13 1.88
CA ALA A 117 -14.33 14.98 1.78
C ALA A 117 -14.85 14.37 3.09
N LYS A 118 -15.93 14.92 3.62
CA LYS A 118 -16.57 14.39 4.83
C LYS A 118 -17.48 13.22 4.45
N GLY A 119 -17.33 12.10 5.15
CA GLY A 119 -18.21 10.93 5.03
C GLY A 119 -17.63 9.78 4.21
N GLY A 120 -18.08 8.56 4.52
CA GLY A 120 -17.60 7.32 3.93
C GLY A 120 -16.42 6.69 4.68
N ASN A 121 -16.26 5.38 4.54
CA ASN A 121 -15.12 4.64 5.09
C ASN A 121 -13.97 4.69 4.07
N ILE A 122 -13.11 5.71 4.22
CA ILE A 122 -11.99 5.96 3.29
C ILE A 122 -10.99 4.81 3.28
N VAL A 123 -10.74 4.21 4.44
CA VAL A 123 -9.86 3.04 4.58
C VAL A 123 -10.41 1.87 3.77
N GLN A 124 -11.71 1.57 3.86
CA GLN A 124 -12.30 0.49 3.09
C GLN A 124 -12.20 0.71 1.57
N ARG A 125 -12.39 1.95 1.09
CA ARG A 125 -12.20 2.30 -0.33
C ARG A 125 -10.75 2.01 -0.75
N TYR A 126 -9.78 2.49 0.00
CA TYR A 126 -8.36 2.29 -0.31
C TYR A 126 -7.97 0.82 -0.20
N MET A 127 -8.50 0.06 0.75
CA MET A 127 -8.29 -1.39 0.84
C MET A 127 -8.82 -2.11 -0.40
N ASN A 128 -9.98 -1.72 -0.93
CA ASN A 128 -10.51 -2.30 -2.17
C ASN A 128 -9.59 -2.03 -3.37
N LEU A 129 -8.99 -0.84 -3.46
CA LEU A 129 -8.02 -0.48 -4.50
C LEU A 129 -6.72 -1.28 -4.35
N ALA A 130 -6.23 -1.45 -3.13
CA ALA A 130 -5.06 -2.27 -2.85
C ALA A 130 -5.31 -3.75 -3.18
N ILE A 131 -6.49 -4.30 -2.86
CA ILE A 131 -6.91 -5.65 -3.24
C ILE A 131 -6.92 -5.80 -4.76
N ALA A 132 -7.51 -4.85 -5.49
CA ALA A 132 -7.54 -4.88 -6.94
C ALA A 132 -6.14 -4.86 -7.55
N ALA A 133 -5.24 -3.99 -7.04
CA ALA A 133 -3.85 -3.93 -7.47
C ALA A 133 -3.10 -5.23 -7.14
N ALA A 134 -3.25 -5.76 -5.93
CA ALA A 134 -2.59 -7.00 -5.49
C ALA A 134 -3.01 -8.23 -6.30
N LYS A 135 -4.28 -8.29 -6.74
CA LYS A 135 -4.77 -9.31 -7.68
C LYS A 135 -4.04 -9.25 -9.02
N GLN A 136 -3.82 -8.04 -9.54
CA GLN A 136 -3.20 -7.82 -10.85
C GLN A 136 -1.68 -8.04 -10.82
N CYS A 137 -1.00 -7.58 -9.78
CA CYS A 137 0.46 -7.72 -9.65
C CYS A 137 0.91 -8.98 -8.89
N GLU A 138 -0.04 -9.86 -8.56
CA GLU A 138 0.17 -11.11 -7.84
C GLU A 138 0.82 -10.95 -6.44
N ARG A 139 0.71 -9.76 -5.84
CA ARG A 139 1.25 -9.48 -4.51
C ARG A 139 0.47 -10.24 -3.42
N VAL A 140 1.16 -10.98 -2.56
CA VAL A 140 0.51 -11.81 -1.52
C VAL A 140 0.20 -11.02 -0.24
N PHE A 141 1.05 -10.06 0.12
CA PHE A 141 0.84 -9.21 1.30
C PHE A 141 0.17 -7.90 0.91
N LEU A 142 -0.99 -7.58 1.47
CA LEU A 142 -1.58 -6.26 1.29
C LEU A 142 -0.77 -5.20 2.08
N PRO A 143 -0.76 -3.93 1.63
CA PRO A 143 -0.31 -2.85 2.47
C PRO A 143 -1.30 -2.63 3.63
N GLN A 144 -0.78 -2.26 4.79
CA GLN A 144 -1.61 -1.65 5.83
C GLN A 144 -2.02 -0.25 5.38
N ILE A 145 -3.28 0.12 5.59
CA ILE A 145 -3.79 1.45 5.25
C ILE A 145 -4.35 2.09 6.52
N ASP A 146 -3.79 3.24 6.89
CA ASP A 146 -4.21 3.97 8.08
C ASP A 146 -5.37 4.93 7.79
N GLU A 147 -6.15 5.24 8.84
CA GLU A 147 -7.01 6.42 8.83
C GLU A 147 -6.18 7.71 8.71
N PRO A 148 -6.70 8.78 8.09
CA PRO A 148 -6.00 10.04 8.01
C PRO A 148 -5.71 10.64 9.40
N LEU A 149 -4.43 10.92 9.67
CA LEU A 149 -3.96 11.52 10.92
C LEU A 149 -3.12 12.77 10.65
N GLY A 150 -3.02 13.67 11.63
CA GLY A 150 -2.11 14.81 11.55
C GLY A 150 -0.64 14.38 11.60
N LEU A 151 0.26 15.19 11.03
CA LEU A 151 1.69 14.88 10.97
C LEU A 151 2.29 14.47 12.34
N PRO A 152 2.07 15.20 13.46
CA PRO A 152 2.64 14.80 14.75
C PRO A 152 2.16 13.41 15.21
N GLN A 153 0.87 13.11 15.03
CA GLN A 153 0.28 11.83 15.42
C GLN A 153 0.78 10.69 14.53
N SER A 154 0.82 10.89 13.21
CA SER A 154 1.38 9.92 12.26
C SER A 154 2.85 9.62 12.57
N LEU A 155 3.64 10.65 12.85
CA LEU A 155 5.06 10.51 13.16
C LEU A 155 5.30 9.76 14.47
N ALA A 156 4.55 10.09 15.53
CA ALA A 156 4.63 9.37 16.80
C ALA A 156 4.28 7.88 16.64
N LYS A 157 3.15 7.59 15.98
CA LYS A 157 2.68 6.22 15.71
C LYS A 157 3.72 5.42 14.93
N LEU A 158 4.25 5.98 13.84
CA LEU A 158 5.21 5.27 12.99
C LEU A 158 6.55 5.03 13.69
N LYS A 159 7.01 5.93 14.55
CA LYS A 159 8.24 5.74 15.34
C LYS A 159 8.08 4.67 16.42
N GLU A 160 6.90 4.58 17.02
CA GLU A 160 6.59 3.55 18.01
C GLU A 160 6.55 2.16 17.35
N GLU A 161 5.87 2.03 16.21
CA GLU A 161 5.69 0.76 15.52
C GLU A 161 6.95 0.30 14.74
N TYR A 162 7.76 1.25 14.25
CA TYR A 162 8.98 0.97 13.48
C TYR A 162 10.20 1.71 14.05
N PRO A 163 10.68 1.33 15.24
CA PRO A 163 11.84 1.96 15.85
C PRO A 163 13.11 1.76 15.01
N GLY A 164 13.94 2.80 14.89
CA GLY A 164 15.19 2.75 14.12
C GLY A 164 15.03 2.85 12.59
N THR A 165 13.81 3.13 12.11
CA THR A 165 13.52 3.36 10.70
C THR A 165 14.22 4.61 10.17
N GLU A 166 14.73 4.51 8.95
CA GLU A 166 15.28 5.64 8.21
C GLU A 166 14.14 6.52 7.67
N ILE A 167 14.15 7.81 8.01
CA ILE A 167 13.10 8.74 7.60
C ILE A 167 13.63 9.65 6.49
N PHE A 168 12.89 9.70 5.38
CA PHE A 168 13.08 10.66 4.31
C PHE A 168 11.87 11.58 4.20
N PHE A 169 12.09 12.81 3.77
CA PHE A 169 11.00 13.67 3.35
C PHE A 169 11.39 14.50 2.13
N GLY A 170 10.40 14.74 1.27
CA GLY A 170 10.60 15.54 0.07
C GLY A 170 10.81 17.01 0.43
N GLY A 171 11.92 17.58 -0.02
CA GLY A 171 12.20 19.01 0.10
C GLY A 171 12.86 19.55 -1.17
N LEU A 172 12.72 20.85 -1.38
CA LEU A 172 13.31 21.58 -2.51
C LEU A 172 14.32 22.63 -2.04
N SER A 173 14.74 22.59 -0.77
CA SER A 173 15.75 23.52 -0.29
C SER A 173 17.11 23.20 -0.92
N GLU A 174 18.02 24.16 -0.93
CA GLU A 174 19.42 23.95 -1.37
C GLU A 174 20.14 22.86 -0.54
N LYS A 175 19.61 22.52 0.64
CA LYS A 175 20.14 21.48 1.51
C LYS A 175 19.65 20.08 1.13
N SER A 176 18.64 19.98 0.25
CA SER A 176 18.11 18.70 -0.22
C SER A 176 19.11 17.97 -1.11
N LYS A 177 19.46 16.74 -0.73
CA LYS A 177 20.35 15.90 -1.53
C LYS A 177 19.55 15.01 -2.47
N PRO A 178 20.06 14.69 -3.66
CA PRO A 178 19.47 13.64 -4.49
C PRO A 178 19.34 12.36 -3.67
N ILE A 179 18.18 11.71 -3.70
CA ILE A 179 17.95 10.47 -2.93
C ILE A 179 18.97 9.37 -3.25
N LEU A 180 19.54 9.36 -4.46
CA LEU A 180 20.55 8.38 -4.86
C LEU A 180 21.93 8.60 -4.21
N GLU A 181 22.17 9.77 -3.61
CA GLU A 181 23.35 10.00 -2.76
C GLU A 181 23.17 9.46 -1.34
N GLU A 182 21.93 9.14 -0.95
CA GLU A 182 21.65 8.51 0.33
C GLU A 182 21.94 7.00 0.27
N LYS A 183 22.52 6.46 1.34
CA LYS A 183 22.70 5.02 1.47
C LYS A 183 21.34 4.37 1.75
N ILE A 184 20.79 3.68 0.75
CA ILE A 184 19.59 2.85 0.88
C ILE A 184 20.03 1.43 1.24
N ASP A 185 19.97 1.10 2.52
CA ASP A 185 20.17 -0.26 3.01
C ASP A 185 18.85 -1.04 2.93
N GLY A 186 18.75 -1.97 1.98
CA GLY A 186 17.56 -2.79 1.77
C GLY A 186 17.12 -3.66 2.94
N GLN A 187 17.91 -3.75 4.02
CA GLN A 187 17.54 -4.45 5.26
C GLN A 187 16.85 -3.53 6.28
N LYS A 188 16.92 -2.21 6.11
CA LYS A 188 16.32 -1.23 7.03
C LYS A 188 14.93 -0.82 6.58
N ASP A 189 14.04 -0.62 7.55
CA ASP A 189 12.74 -0.02 7.29
C ASP A 189 12.94 1.46 6.88
N PHE A 190 12.05 1.97 6.02
CA PHE A 190 12.04 3.33 5.50
C PHE A 190 10.66 3.95 5.64
N ILE A 191 10.60 5.21 6.08
CA ILE A 191 9.40 6.05 6.01
C ILE A 191 9.70 7.23 5.09
N ALA A 192 8.92 7.40 4.02
CA ALA A 192 8.96 8.60 3.20
C ALA A 192 7.75 9.49 3.51
N PHE A 193 8.00 10.73 3.93
CA PHE A 193 6.98 11.77 4.09
C PHE A 193 6.87 12.63 2.82
N ILE A 194 5.68 12.69 2.25
CA ILE A 194 5.35 13.49 1.06
C ILE A 194 4.35 14.57 1.46
N GLY A 195 4.79 15.82 1.46
CA GLY A 195 3.96 16.98 1.80
C GLY A 195 2.87 17.29 0.77
N PRO A 196 1.98 18.26 1.07
CA PRO A 196 0.95 18.74 0.15
C PRO A 196 1.54 19.57 -0.98
N GLU A 197 0.73 19.93 -1.98
CA GLU A 197 1.15 20.81 -3.08
C GLU A 197 1.61 22.21 -2.61
N GLY A 198 1.14 22.67 -1.46
CA GLY A 198 1.60 23.90 -0.84
C GLY A 198 2.96 23.80 -0.13
N GLY A 199 3.61 22.63 -0.19
CA GLY A 199 4.83 22.33 0.57
C GLY A 199 4.59 22.14 2.07
N LEU A 200 5.63 21.72 2.77
CA LEU A 200 5.67 21.66 4.24
C LEU A 200 5.89 23.07 4.81
N THR A 201 5.40 23.32 6.02
CA THR A 201 5.76 24.53 6.76
C THR A 201 7.13 24.39 7.43
N ALA A 202 7.72 25.51 7.86
CA ALA A 202 9.01 25.49 8.53
C ALA A 202 8.95 24.65 9.83
N GLU A 203 7.82 24.69 10.52
CA GLU A 203 7.51 23.92 11.71
C GLU A 203 7.41 22.42 11.41
N GLU A 204 6.74 22.04 10.32
CA GLU A 204 6.63 20.64 9.88
C GLU A 204 7.98 20.06 9.45
N GLU A 205 8.78 20.83 8.69
CA GLU A 205 10.13 20.41 8.34
C GLU A 205 11.03 20.30 9.57
N ALA A 206 10.94 21.25 10.50
CA ALA A 206 11.70 21.20 11.75
C ALA A 206 11.34 19.96 12.56
N LEU A 207 10.05 19.63 12.66
CA LEU A 207 9.57 18.42 13.32
C LEU A 207 10.15 17.15 12.70
N LEU A 208 10.13 17.03 11.36
CA LEU A 208 10.71 15.88 10.66
C LEU A 208 12.22 15.79 10.89
N ARG A 209 12.96 16.90 10.77
CA ARG A 209 14.41 16.95 11.02
C ARG A 209 14.77 16.57 12.47
N GLN A 210 13.99 17.02 13.46
CA GLN A 210 14.20 16.67 14.88
C GLN A 210 14.08 15.15 15.14
N THR A 211 13.37 14.42 14.27
CA THR A 211 13.29 12.96 14.36
C THR A 211 14.40 12.21 13.66
N GLY A 212 15.40 12.90 13.10
CA GLY A 212 16.44 12.32 12.25
C GLY A 212 16.01 12.20 10.78
N GLY A 213 14.88 12.81 10.41
CA GLY A 213 14.41 12.85 9.02
C GLY A 213 15.41 13.58 8.13
N ARG A 214 15.75 12.95 7.01
CA ARG A 214 16.64 13.48 5.99
C ARG A 214 15.83 14.08 4.85
N GLU A 215 16.12 15.32 4.52
CA GLU A 215 15.50 16.02 3.41
C GLU A 215 16.15 15.59 2.10
N VAL A 216 15.35 15.08 1.15
CA VAL A 216 15.85 14.59 -0.14
C VAL A 216 15.04 15.15 -1.30
N ARG A 217 15.69 15.23 -2.47
CA ARG A 217 15.07 15.58 -3.75
C ARG A 217 15.06 14.37 -4.70
N LEU A 218 13.98 14.26 -5.47
CA LEU A 218 13.75 13.20 -6.45
C LEU A 218 13.95 13.66 -7.90
N SER A 219 13.83 14.96 -8.14
CA SER A 219 13.92 15.61 -9.44
C SER A 219 14.32 17.07 -9.24
N ASP A 220 14.80 17.73 -10.29
CA ASP A 220 14.99 19.19 -10.33
C ASP A 220 13.66 19.96 -10.47
N THR A 221 12.56 19.25 -10.73
CA THR A 221 11.21 19.81 -10.86
C THR A 221 10.32 19.46 -9.66
N ILE A 222 9.35 20.32 -9.36
CA ILE A 222 8.30 20.02 -8.37
C ILE A 222 7.43 18.87 -8.87
N LEU A 223 7.38 17.79 -8.10
CA LEU A 223 6.53 16.63 -8.38
C LEU A 223 5.18 16.78 -7.68
N ARG A 224 4.12 16.25 -8.32
CA ARG A 224 2.83 16.07 -7.63
C ARG A 224 2.97 15.01 -6.54
N ILE A 225 2.06 15.04 -5.57
CA ILE A 225 2.01 14.12 -4.42
C ILE A 225 2.11 12.66 -4.88
N GLU A 226 1.24 12.25 -5.81
CA GLU A 226 1.19 10.88 -6.31
C GLU A 226 2.46 10.48 -7.07
N THR A 227 3.06 11.41 -7.82
CA THR A 227 4.30 11.18 -8.54
C THR A 227 5.48 11.01 -7.59
N ALA A 228 5.58 11.87 -6.57
CA ALA A 228 6.62 11.79 -5.55
C ALA A 228 6.52 10.48 -4.75
N ALA A 229 5.31 10.11 -4.32
CA ALA A 229 5.07 8.88 -3.56
C ALA A 229 5.47 7.62 -4.34
N VAL A 230 5.06 7.52 -5.61
CA VAL A 230 5.41 6.39 -6.48
C VAL A 230 6.90 6.36 -6.79
N SER A 231 7.54 7.52 -6.96
CA SER A 231 8.99 7.63 -7.19
C SER A 231 9.79 7.18 -5.97
N PHE A 232 9.42 7.63 -4.76
CA PHE A 232 10.01 7.14 -3.51
C PHE A 232 9.85 5.61 -3.39
N ALA A 233 8.63 5.12 -3.60
CA ALA A 233 8.34 3.69 -3.52
C ALA A 233 9.21 2.89 -4.50
N ALA A 234 9.34 3.34 -5.75
CA ALA A 234 10.14 2.66 -6.77
C ALA A 234 11.63 2.63 -6.43
N ILE A 235 12.20 3.76 -5.98
CA ILE A 235 13.62 3.86 -5.64
C ILE A 235 13.95 2.99 -4.42
N LEU A 236 13.14 3.07 -3.37
CA LEU A 236 13.32 2.26 -2.17
C LEU A 236 13.10 0.77 -2.46
N ALA A 237 12.12 0.42 -3.29
CA ALA A 237 11.87 -0.96 -3.69
C ALA A 237 13.02 -1.53 -4.51
N ALA A 238 13.61 -0.74 -5.42
CA ALA A 238 14.81 -1.14 -6.14
C ALA A 238 16.01 -1.35 -5.18
N GLY A 239 16.18 -0.46 -4.20
CA GLY A 239 17.21 -0.58 -3.17
C GLY A 239 17.09 -1.84 -2.28
N ARG A 240 15.90 -2.44 -2.16
CA ARG A 240 15.73 -3.75 -1.49
C ARG A 240 16.35 -4.90 -2.26
N LEU A 241 16.44 -4.79 -3.58
CA LEU A 241 16.97 -5.85 -4.44
C LEU A 241 18.49 -5.85 -4.49
N THR A 242 19.12 -4.71 -4.18
CA THR A 242 20.56 -4.56 -4.09
C THR A 242 21.03 -5.04 -2.71
N LYS A 243 21.47 -6.30 -2.63
CA LYS A 243 22.18 -6.87 -1.47
C LYS A 243 23.67 -6.56 -1.54
#